data_AF-A0A8H7L4T0-F1
#
_entry.id   AF-A0A8H7L4T0-F1
#
_cell.length_a   1.000
_cell.length_b   1.000
_cell.length_c   1.000
_cell.angle_alpha   90.00
_cell.angle_beta   90.00
_cell.angle_gamma   90.00
#
_symmetry.space_group_name_H-M   'P 1'
#
loop_
_entity.id
_entity.type
_entity.pdbx_description
1 polymer ?
#
loop_
_entity_poly.entity_id
_entity_poly.type
_entity_poly.pdbx_seq_one_letter_code
_entity_poly.pdbx_strand_id
1 'polypeptide(L)'
;MTSLEEQRRVVADVTAENFPPFDHQGVVVNPFEEEQKRDLAFKQAMAEKILDLCLNIHAWSSARPTRQTEQKGEDLEKRINDIMAVQSEQGEFSDTRSLTSSILSTSLSFAKKRREDIREFVKRLKTALVALANLTSL
;
A
#
# COMPACT_ATOMS: atom_id res chain seq x y z
N MET A 1 39.51 -15.61 -67.91
CA MET A 1 38.19 -16.24 -67.65
C MET A 1 38.20 -17.14 -66.40
N THR A 2 39.18 -17.04 -65.50
CA THR A 2 39.34 -17.93 -64.33
C THR A 2 38.66 -17.42 -63.05
N SER A 3 38.47 -16.10 -62.91
CA SER A 3 37.96 -15.48 -61.68
C SER A 3 36.51 -15.83 -61.31
N LEU A 4 35.63 -16.09 -62.29
CA LEU A 4 34.21 -16.41 -62.02
C LEU A 4 34.01 -17.87 -61.58
N GLU A 5 34.85 -18.78 -62.06
CA GLU A 5 34.84 -20.19 -61.68
C GLU A 5 35.37 -20.37 -60.25
N GLU A 6 36.43 -19.64 -59.88
CA GLU A 6 36.97 -19.60 -58.51
C GLU A 6 35.89 -19.15 -57.51
N GLN A 7 35.15 -18.10 -57.86
CA GLN A 7 34.13 -17.51 -57.00
C GLN A 7 32.91 -18.42 -56.85
N ARG A 8 32.55 -19.18 -57.90
CA ARG A 8 31.52 -20.23 -57.81
C ARG A 8 31.92 -21.39 -56.90
N ARG A 9 33.20 -21.80 -56.93
CA ARG A 9 33.71 -22.87 -56.05
C ARG A 9 33.70 -22.44 -54.58
N VAL A 10 34.12 -21.22 -54.29
CA VAL A 10 34.10 -20.67 -52.92
C VAL A 10 32.66 -20.61 -52.38
N VAL A 11 31.68 -20.20 -53.19
CA VAL A 11 30.27 -20.18 -52.76
C VAL A 11 29.74 -21.60 -52.53
N ALA A 12 30.10 -22.56 -53.39
CA ALA A 12 29.69 -23.95 -53.24
C ALA A 12 30.28 -24.59 -51.97
N ASP A 13 31.55 -24.31 -51.65
CA ASP A 13 32.20 -24.80 -50.42
C ASP A 13 31.57 -24.19 -49.16
N VAL A 14 31.19 -22.91 -49.18
CA VAL A 14 30.51 -22.26 -48.03
C VAL A 14 29.11 -22.82 -47.81
N THR A 15 28.39 -23.20 -48.87
CA THR A 15 27.06 -23.84 -48.74
C THR A 15 27.12 -25.34 -48.47
N ALA A 16 28.29 -25.97 -48.67
CA ALA A 16 28.53 -27.37 -48.32
C ALA A 16 28.88 -27.54 -46.83
N GLU A 17 29.14 -26.45 -46.12
CA GLU A 17 29.40 -26.45 -44.69
C GLU A 17 28.09 -26.77 -43.94
N ASN A 18 28.07 -27.93 -43.30
CA ASN A 18 26.89 -28.39 -42.56
C ASN A 18 26.84 -27.65 -41.22
N PHE A 19 25.89 -26.74 -41.05
CA PHE A 19 25.70 -26.04 -39.77
C PHE A 19 25.29 -27.03 -38.67
N PRO A 20 25.82 -26.89 -37.45
CA PRO A 20 25.34 -27.67 -36.32
C PRO A 20 23.84 -27.41 -36.10
N PRO A 21 23.04 -28.43 -35.77
CA PRO A 21 21.62 -28.26 -35.51
C PRO A 21 21.42 -27.29 -34.34
N PHE A 22 20.55 -26.31 -34.54
CA PHE A 22 20.22 -25.32 -33.52
C PHE A 22 19.37 -25.94 -32.42
N ASP A 23 19.86 -25.91 -31.18
CA ASP A 23 19.10 -26.29 -30.00
C ASP A 23 18.17 -25.16 -29.54
N HIS A 24 17.02 -25.06 -30.19
CA HIS A 24 15.97 -24.10 -29.85
C HIS A 24 15.43 -24.29 -28.42
N GLN A 25 15.46 -25.53 -27.91
CA GLN A 25 14.89 -25.84 -26.60
C GLN A 25 15.77 -25.27 -25.49
N GLY A 26 17.07 -25.56 -25.53
CA GLY A 26 18.03 -25.07 -24.53
C GLY A 26 18.28 -23.57 -24.61
N VAL A 27 18.29 -23.00 -25.82
CA VAL A 27 18.71 -21.60 -26.04
C VAL A 27 17.54 -20.61 -25.91
N VAL A 28 16.31 -21.01 -26.23
CA VAL A 28 15.16 -20.08 -26.31
C VAL A 28 14.03 -20.47 -25.37
N VAL A 29 13.58 -21.73 -25.44
CA VAL A 29 12.37 -22.15 -24.71
C VAL A 29 12.61 -22.21 -23.20
N ASN A 30 13.66 -22.91 -22.77
CA ASN A 30 13.93 -23.10 -21.35
C ASN A 30 14.18 -21.78 -20.59
N PRO A 31 15.01 -20.83 -21.08
CA PRO A 31 15.22 -19.55 -20.39
C PRO A 31 13.93 -18.74 -20.25
N PHE A 32 13.06 -18.78 -21.27
CA PHE A 32 11.78 -18.08 -21.26
C PHE A 32 10.81 -18.68 -20.23
N GLU A 33 10.72 -20.00 -20.16
CA GLU A 33 9.91 -20.69 -19.15
C GLU A 33 10.43 -20.45 -17.72
N GLU A 34 11.75 -20.45 -17.54
CA GLU A 34 12.39 -20.11 -16.27
C GLU A 34 12.12 -18.66 -15.84
N GLU A 35 12.16 -17.72 -16.80
CA GLU A 35 11.81 -16.32 -16.55
C GLU A 35 10.34 -16.15 -16.16
N GLN A 36 9.42 -16.79 -16.88
CA GLN A 36 8.00 -16.78 -16.50
C GLN A 36 7.77 -17.33 -15.09
N LYS A 37 8.46 -18.40 -14.72
CA LYS A 37 8.37 -18.98 -13.38
C LYS A 37 8.91 -18.03 -12.31
N ARG A 38 10.04 -17.37 -12.57
CA ARG A 38 10.61 -16.35 -11.66
C ARG A 38 9.65 -15.18 -11.49
N ASP A 39 9.06 -14.68 -12.57
CA ASP A 39 8.11 -13.57 -12.54
C ASP A 39 6.86 -13.91 -11.74
N LEU A 40 6.32 -15.12 -11.91
CA LEU A 40 5.16 -15.57 -11.17
C LEU A 40 5.48 -15.68 -9.67
N ALA A 41 6.62 -16.26 -9.31
CA ALA A 41 7.07 -16.34 -7.92
C ALA A 41 7.29 -14.95 -7.31
N PHE A 42 7.87 -14.02 -8.06
CA PHE A 42 8.07 -12.63 -7.62
C PHE A 42 6.73 -11.93 -7.37
N LYS A 43 5.76 -12.05 -8.29
CA LYS A 43 4.42 -11.47 -8.13
C LYS A 43 3.72 -12.00 -6.89
N GLN A 44 3.81 -13.30 -6.63
CA GLN A 44 3.24 -13.92 -5.43
C GLN A 44 3.89 -13.38 -4.15
N ALA A 45 5.22 -13.37 -4.10
CA ALA A 45 5.96 -12.85 -2.94
C ALA A 45 5.66 -11.37 -2.71
N MET A 46 5.57 -10.56 -3.76
CA MET A 46 5.25 -9.14 -3.65
C MET A 46 3.83 -8.91 -3.12
N ALA A 47 2.85 -9.68 -3.62
CA ALA A 47 1.48 -9.61 -3.13
C ALA A 47 1.38 -9.95 -1.63
N GLU A 48 2.10 -10.98 -1.18
CA GLU A 48 2.18 -11.35 0.24
C GLU A 48 2.77 -10.21 1.09
N LYS A 49 3.88 -9.60 0.65
CA LYS A 49 4.52 -8.48 1.36
C LYS A 49 3.64 -7.24 1.43
N ILE A 50 2.91 -6.92 0.35
CA ILE A 50 1.98 -5.80 0.34
C ILE A 50 0.83 -6.06 1.30
N LEU A 51 0.28 -7.28 1.31
CA LEU A 51 -0.80 -7.64 2.22
C LEU A 51 -0.37 -7.53 3.69
N ASP A 52 0.81 -8.07 4.03
CA ASP A 52 1.38 -7.97 5.38
C ASP A 52 1.58 -6.50 5.79
N LEU A 53 2.13 -5.66 4.90
CA LEU A 53 2.27 -4.23 5.16
C LEU A 53 0.92 -3.54 5.41
N CYS A 54 -0.10 -3.84 4.60
CA CYS A 54 -1.45 -3.29 4.78
C CYS A 54 -2.05 -3.69 6.12
N LEU A 55 -1.91 -4.96 6.52
CA LEU A 55 -2.38 -5.46 7.81
C LEU A 55 -1.67 -4.78 8.98
N ASN A 56 -0.34 -4.62 8.89
CA ASN A 56 0.44 -3.91 9.88
C ASN A 56 0.00 -2.44 9.98
N ILE A 57 -0.10 -1.71 8.87
CA ILE A 57 -0.57 -0.32 8.89
C ILE A 57 -1.96 -0.23 9.52
N HIS A 58 -2.87 -1.16 9.20
CA HIS A 58 -4.19 -1.20 9.81
C HIS A 58 -4.14 -1.45 11.32
N ALA A 59 -3.36 -2.43 11.79
CA ALA A 59 -3.20 -2.73 13.21
C ALA A 59 -2.63 -1.53 13.98
N TRP A 60 -1.58 -0.89 13.44
CA TRP A 60 -0.95 0.28 14.06
C TRP A 60 -1.87 1.50 14.06
N SER A 61 -2.58 1.76 12.95
CA SER A 61 -3.50 2.89 12.83
C SER A 61 -4.80 2.71 13.61
N SER A 62 -5.21 1.47 13.91
CA SER A 62 -6.38 1.19 14.76
C SER A 62 -6.06 1.22 16.25
N ALA A 63 -4.86 0.81 16.67
CA ALA A 63 -4.44 0.85 18.07
C ALA A 63 -4.09 2.26 18.55
N ARG A 64 -3.51 3.11 17.69
CA ARG A 64 -3.01 4.44 18.05
C ARG A 64 -4.11 5.44 18.47
N PRO A 65 -5.28 5.52 17.81
CA PRO A 65 -6.37 6.39 18.21
C PRO A 65 -6.84 6.11 19.64
N THR A 66 -6.99 4.85 20.04
CA THR A 66 -7.49 4.46 21.37
C THR A 66 -6.57 4.97 22.47
N ARG A 67 -5.26 4.68 22.37
CA ARG A 67 -4.27 5.17 23.34
C ARG A 67 -4.16 6.70 23.37
N GLN A 68 -4.23 7.34 22.20
CA GLN A 68 -4.18 8.80 22.13
C GLN A 68 -5.47 9.46 22.66
N THR A 69 -6.62 8.81 22.54
CA THR A 69 -7.88 9.30 23.12
C THR A 69 -7.93 9.10 24.63
N GLU A 70 -7.45 7.97 25.14
CA GLU A 70 -7.36 7.70 26.58
C GLU A 70 -6.42 8.71 27.25
N GLN A 71 -5.20 8.88 26.72
CA GLN A 71 -4.25 9.84 27.28
C GLN A 71 -4.78 11.28 27.26
N LYS A 72 -5.50 11.67 26.20
CA LYS A 72 -6.17 12.99 26.14
C LYS A 72 -7.37 13.08 27.08
N GLY A 73 -8.06 11.97 27.32
CA GLY A 73 -9.13 11.86 28.30
C GLY A 73 -8.61 12.09 29.71
N GLU A 74 -7.55 11.38 30.09
CA GLU A 74 -6.88 11.52 31.38
C GLU A 74 -6.37 12.96 31.63
N ASP A 75 -5.76 13.59 30.62
CA ASP A 75 -5.29 14.98 30.72
C ASP A 75 -6.46 15.98 30.88
N LEU A 76 -7.58 15.73 30.21
CA LEU A 76 -8.81 16.52 30.37
C LEU A 76 -9.45 16.31 31.75
N GLU A 77 -9.53 15.07 32.22
CA GLU A 77 -10.05 14.75 33.56
C GLU A 77 -9.22 15.41 34.65
N LYS A 78 -7.88 15.35 34.53
CA LYS A 78 -6.97 16.05 35.43
C LYS A 78 -7.25 17.55 35.44
N ARG A 79 -7.36 18.17 34.26
CA ARG A 79 -7.68 19.60 34.14
C ARG A 79 -9.04 19.96 34.74
N ILE A 80 -10.05 19.11 34.58
CA ILE A 80 -11.36 19.30 35.19
C ILE A 80 -11.23 19.25 36.71
N ASN A 81 -10.50 18.28 37.25
CA ASN A 81 -10.28 18.15 38.69
C ASN A 81 -9.51 19.35 39.26
N ASP A 82 -8.48 19.83 38.56
CA ASP A 82 -7.71 21.02 38.95
C ASP A 82 -8.62 22.26 38.99
N ILE A 83 -9.49 22.44 37.98
CA ILE A 83 -10.47 23.54 37.96
C ILE A 83 -11.47 23.41 39.10
N MET A 84 -12.00 22.21 39.36
CA MET A 84 -12.94 21.99 40.45
C MET A 84 -12.32 22.27 41.82
N ALA A 85 -11.05 21.89 42.03
CA ALA A 85 -10.33 22.19 43.26
C ALA A 85 -10.23 23.70 43.46
N VAL A 86 -9.80 24.44 42.43
CA VAL A 86 -9.72 25.92 42.47
C VAL A 86 -11.09 26.57 42.70
N GLN A 87 -12.15 26.08 42.05
CA GLN A 87 -13.51 26.58 42.26
C GLN A 87 -14.03 26.33 43.68
N SER A 88 -13.71 25.17 44.25
CA SER A 88 -14.07 24.85 45.63
C SER A 88 -13.37 25.74 46.65
N GLU A 89 -12.11 26.12 46.37
CA GLU A 89 -11.35 27.08 47.19
C GLU A 89 -11.90 28.52 47.06
N GLN A 90 -12.46 28.88 45.90
CA GLN A 90 -13.04 30.20 45.65
C GLN A 90 -14.48 30.37 46.18
N GLY A 91 -15.09 29.31 46.73
CA GLY A 91 -16.42 29.37 47.37
C GLY A 91 -17.60 29.51 46.40
N GLU A 92 -17.38 29.34 45.08
CA GLU A 92 -18.40 29.52 44.05
C GLU A 92 -19.06 28.16 43.70
N PHE A 93 -20.13 27.80 44.41
CA PHE A 93 -21.01 26.68 44.05
C PHE A 93 -22.30 27.21 43.43
N SER A 94 -22.31 27.58 42.16
CA SER A 94 -23.51 27.60 41.32
C SER A 94 -23.18 27.67 39.83
N ASP A 95 -23.90 26.86 39.04
CA ASP A 95 -24.01 26.89 37.57
C ASP A 95 -22.92 26.24 36.68
N THR A 96 -22.28 25.15 37.13
CA THR A 96 -21.42 24.32 36.25
C THR A 96 -22.19 23.48 35.20
N ARG A 97 -23.53 23.48 35.22
CA ARG A 97 -24.35 22.64 34.33
C ARG A 97 -24.44 23.16 32.89
N SER A 98 -24.11 24.43 32.64
CA SER A 98 -24.22 25.05 31.31
C SER A 98 -22.99 24.81 30.42
N LEU A 99 -21.78 24.75 31.02
CA LEU A 99 -20.51 24.61 30.28
C LEU A 99 -20.25 23.20 29.73
N THR A 100 -20.82 22.16 30.35
CA THR A 100 -20.62 20.76 29.91
C THR A 100 -21.32 20.46 28.58
N SER A 101 -22.44 21.14 28.26
CA SER A 101 -23.20 20.87 27.03
C SER A 101 -22.52 21.40 25.74
N SER A 102 -21.82 22.54 25.84
CA SER A 102 -21.14 23.17 24.70
C SER A 102 -19.81 22.49 24.34
N ILE A 103 -19.07 21.98 25.34
CA ILE A 103 -17.79 21.30 25.12
C ILE A 103 -18.01 19.90 24.50
N LEU A 104 -19.03 19.17 24.96
CA LEU A 104 -19.41 17.87 24.38
C LEU A 104 -19.88 18.00 22.92
N SER A 105 -20.64 19.04 22.58
CA SER A 105 -21.12 19.27 21.20
C SER A 105 -19.99 19.54 20.21
N THR A 106 -18.95 20.26 20.65
CA THR A 106 -17.83 20.62 19.77
C THR A 106 -16.91 19.43 19.52
N SER A 107 -16.61 18.62 20.55
CA SER A 107 -15.73 17.45 20.41
C SER A 107 -16.36 16.35 19.52
N LEU A 108 -17.68 16.18 19.62
CA LEU A 108 -18.43 15.21 18.81
C LEU A 108 -18.43 15.58 17.31
N SER A 109 -18.46 16.88 16.98
CA SER A 109 -18.43 17.36 15.60
C SER A 109 -17.07 17.10 14.93
N PHE A 110 -15.97 17.33 15.64
CA PHE A 110 -14.61 17.05 15.15
C PHE A 110 -14.35 15.55 14.96
N ALA A 111 -14.83 14.71 15.88
CA ALA A 111 -14.74 13.26 15.74
C ALA A 111 -15.56 12.75 14.55
N LYS A 112 -16.76 13.32 14.32
CA LYS A 112 -17.61 12.97 13.17
C LYS A 112 -16.97 13.37 11.84
N LYS A 113 -16.37 14.56 11.75
CA LYS A 113 -15.64 15.02 10.56
C LYS A 113 -14.45 14.12 10.23
N ARG A 114 -13.61 13.76 11.21
CA ARG A 114 -12.48 12.84 10.98
C ARG A 114 -12.93 11.45 10.52
N ARG A 115 -14.06 10.95 11.02
CA ARG A 115 -14.64 9.67 10.54
C ARG A 115 -15.10 9.76 9.08
N GLU A 116 -15.64 10.91 8.67
CA GLU A 116 -16.03 11.14 7.28
C GLU A 116 -14.81 11.19 6.35
N ASP A 117 -13.78 11.94 6.74
CA ASP A 117 -12.54 12.07 5.97
C ASP A 117 -11.85 10.70 5.75
N ILE A 118 -11.84 9.83 6.79
CA ILE A 118 -11.28 8.47 6.68
C ILE A 118 -12.14 7.60 5.77
N ARG A 119 -13.47 7.67 5.86
CA ARG A 119 -14.37 6.91 4.97
C ARG A 119 -14.16 7.31 3.52
N GLU A 120 -14.01 8.60 3.27
CA GLU A 120 -13.76 9.12 1.93
C GLU A 120 -12.40 8.67 1.39
N PHE A 121 -11.35 8.70 2.21
CA PHE A 121 -10.04 8.16 1.85
C PHE A 121 -10.10 6.67 1.48
N VAL A 122 -10.74 5.85 2.32
CA VAL A 122 -10.90 4.41 2.05
C VAL A 122 -11.70 4.17 0.77
N LYS A 123 -12.73 4.98 0.49
CA LYS A 123 -13.50 4.91 -0.75
C LYS A 123 -12.61 5.21 -1.96
N ARG A 124 -11.81 6.28 -1.91
CA ARG A 124 -10.85 6.64 -2.97
C ARG A 124 -9.81 5.55 -3.20
N LEU A 125 -9.28 4.97 -2.12
CA LEU A 125 -8.33 3.86 -2.18
C LEU A 125 -8.94 2.63 -2.86
N LYS A 126 -10.17 2.25 -2.49
CA LYS A 126 -10.90 1.15 -3.12
C LYS A 126 -11.12 1.40 -4.61
N THR A 127 -11.54 2.61 -4.99
CA THR A 127 -11.73 2.96 -6.40
C THR A 127 -10.42 2.89 -7.19
N ALA A 128 -9.32 3.39 -6.62
CA ALA A 128 -8.00 3.32 -7.26
C ALA A 128 -7.52 1.87 -7.43
N LEU A 129 -7.74 1.02 -6.42
CA LEU A 129 -7.43 -0.41 -6.47
C LEU A 129 -8.23 -1.14 -7.55
N VAL A 130 -9.53 -0.85 -7.67
CA VAL A 130 -10.38 -1.43 -8.74
C VAL A 130 -9.93 -0.95 -10.12
N ALA A 131 -9.59 0.34 -10.26
CA ALA A 131 -9.08 0.87 -11.52
C ALA A 131 -7.76 0.20 -11.93
N LEU A 132 -6.83 0.02 -10.98
CA LEU A 132 -5.57 -0.70 -11.20
C LEU A 132 -5.79 -2.17 -11.56
N ALA A 133 -6.70 -2.87 -10.88
CA ALA A 133 -7.00 -4.28 -11.15
C ALA A 133 -7.67 -4.49 -12.52
N ASN A 134 -8.52 -3.57 -12.95
CA ASN A 134 -9.16 -3.62 -14.27
C ASN A 134 -8.23 -3.18 -15.41
N LEU A 135 -7.17 -2.42 -15.11
CA LEU A 135 -6.11 -2.07 -16.09
C LEU A 135 -5.16 -3.26 -16.36
N THR A 136 -5.10 -4.23 -15.46
CA THR A 136 -4.29 -5.45 -15.62
C THR A 136 -4.99 -6.61 -16.34
N SER A 137 -6.24 -6.43 -16.80
CA SER A 137 -7.02 -7.46 -17.53
C SER A 137 -7.17 -7.18 -19.04
N LEU A 138 -6.27 -6.39 -19.62
CA LEU A 138 -6.18 -6.13 -21.07
C LEU A 138 -4.85 -6.65 -21.61
#